data_AF-A0AB39CFF2-F1
#
_entry.id   AF-A0AB39CFF2-F1
#
_cell.length_a   1.000
_cell.length_b   1.000
_cell.length_c   1.000
_cell.angle_alpha   90.00
_cell.angle_beta   90.00
_cell.angle_gamma   90.00
#
_symmetry.space_group_name_H-M   'P 1'
#
loop_
_entity.id
_entity.type
_entity.pdbx_description
1 polymer ?
#
loop_
_entity_poly.entity_id
_entity_poly.type
_entity_poly.pdbx_seq_one_letter_code
_entity_poly.pdbx_strand_id
1 'polypeptide(L)'
;MHTSISAFGRSRIARRRAGQAGFSLVEVSIVTAIVLLIAVIGIPAIGGYVMENKVPKVGQELARFVMHMRVNAGTSGDAPYEQIGTANLAAMVADSTVLTLAADGSVLHGLGGGGTVEIEPADAGAAFLLRLKQVNHVACPSIASVLQRVAGRITIEAGGAVRTVKDASTTYNALSAESACDKGDINQFVFHVS
;
A
#
# COMPACT_ATOMS: atom_id res chain seq x y z
N MET A 1 -29.00 -58.13 72.75
CA MET A 1 -29.71 -57.23 71.81
C MET A 1 -28.79 -56.08 71.44
N HIS A 2 -28.79 -55.70 70.16
CA HIS A 2 -28.09 -54.56 69.52
C HIS A 2 -26.60 -54.72 69.15
N THR A 3 -26.30 -55.04 67.86
CA THR A 3 -25.83 -54.15 66.75
C THR A 3 -24.40 -53.63 66.95
N SER A 4 -23.37 -54.13 66.24
CA SER A 4 -22.95 -53.81 64.86
C SER A 4 -22.92 -52.31 64.56
N ILE A 5 -21.75 -51.75 64.22
CA ILE A 5 -21.48 -50.97 62.98
C ILE A 5 -20.10 -50.28 63.01
N SER A 6 -19.32 -50.62 61.97
CA SER A 6 -18.34 -49.86 61.19
C SER A 6 -17.10 -49.22 61.84
N ALA A 7 -15.96 -49.86 61.54
CA ALA A 7 -14.65 -49.22 61.45
C ALA A 7 -14.63 -48.18 60.32
N PHE A 8 -14.47 -46.90 60.67
CA PHE A 8 -14.15 -45.84 59.72
C PHE A 8 -12.67 -45.89 59.36
N GLY A 9 -12.38 -46.40 58.17
CA GLY A 9 -11.07 -46.27 57.53
C GLY A 9 -10.74 -44.80 57.31
N ARG A 10 -9.68 -44.32 57.97
CA ARG A 10 -9.07 -43.01 57.70
C ARG A 10 -8.45 -43.00 56.31
N SER A 11 -9.18 -42.49 55.33
CA SER A 11 -8.64 -42.13 54.02
C SER A 11 -7.62 -41.00 54.16
N ARG A 12 -6.33 -41.34 54.16
CA ARG A 12 -5.25 -40.37 53.98
C ARG A 12 -5.28 -39.91 52.52
N ILE A 13 -5.88 -38.75 52.26
CA ILE A 13 -5.75 -38.06 50.97
C ILE A 13 -4.29 -37.56 50.88
N ALA A 14 -3.46 -38.32 50.17
CA ALA A 14 -2.13 -37.86 49.79
C ALA A 14 -2.28 -36.74 48.75
N ARG A 15 -2.13 -35.48 49.18
CA ARG A 15 -1.90 -34.36 48.26
C ARG A 15 -0.56 -34.61 47.57
N ARG A 16 -0.58 -35.12 46.35
CA ARG A 16 0.54 -34.97 45.42
C ARG A 16 0.70 -33.47 45.15
N ARG A 17 1.73 -32.85 45.71
CA ARG A 17 2.26 -31.60 45.17
C ARG A 17 2.78 -31.95 43.78
N ALA A 18 1.99 -31.64 42.75
CA ALA A 18 2.51 -31.59 41.40
C ALA A 18 3.63 -30.55 41.43
N GLY A 19 4.89 -31.01 41.34
CA GLY A 19 6.03 -30.12 41.28
C GLY A 19 5.83 -29.21 40.07
N GLN A 20 5.80 -27.91 40.30
CA GLN A 20 5.98 -26.94 39.23
C GLN A 20 7.38 -27.19 38.67
N ALA A 21 7.47 -27.88 37.54
CA ALA A 21 8.66 -27.89 36.72
C ALA A 21 8.80 -26.48 36.13
N GLY A 22 9.40 -25.57 36.89
CA GLY A 22 9.72 -24.23 36.42
C GLY A 22 10.73 -24.33 35.28
N PHE A 23 10.47 -23.60 34.19
CA PHE A 23 11.44 -23.42 33.11
C PHE A 23 12.73 -22.84 33.68
N SER A 24 13.88 -23.34 33.20
CA SER A 24 15.18 -22.79 33.60
C SER A 24 15.26 -21.33 33.16
N LEU A 25 15.76 -20.43 34.02
CA LEU A 25 16.00 -19.02 33.66
C LEU A 25 16.89 -18.91 32.40
N VAL A 26 17.80 -19.88 32.21
CA VAL A 26 18.65 -19.95 31.02
C VAL A 26 17.83 -20.24 29.77
N GLU A 27 16.92 -21.21 29.83
CA GLU A 27 16.05 -21.58 28.70
C GLU A 27 15.16 -20.40 28.29
N VAL A 28 14.55 -19.72 29.27
CA VAL A 28 13.75 -18.52 28.99
C VAL A 28 14.62 -17.38 28.42
N SER A 29 15.85 -17.19 28.92
CA SER A 29 16.75 -16.14 28.43
C SER A 29 17.20 -16.34 26.98
N ILE A 30 17.40 -17.60 26.56
CA ILE A 30 17.78 -17.92 25.18
C ILE A 30 16.60 -17.69 24.25
N VAL A 31 15.40 -18.12 24.64
CA VAL A 31 14.18 -17.93 23.84
C VAL A 31 13.88 -16.44 23.66
N THR A 32 13.96 -15.64 24.72
CA THR A 32 13.72 -14.19 24.61
C THR A 32 14.79 -13.50 23.78
N ALA A 33 16.06 -13.88 23.90
CA ALA A 33 17.13 -13.33 23.07
C ALA A 33 16.92 -13.62 21.57
N ILE A 34 16.51 -14.84 21.21
CA ILE A 34 16.20 -15.20 19.82
C ILE A 34 14.98 -14.41 19.31
N VAL A 35 13.92 -14.30 20.11
CA VAL A 35 12.72 -13.53 19.75
C VAL A 35 13.05 -12.06 19.51
N LEU A 36 13.89 -11.45 20.35
CA LEU A 36 14.33 -10.06 20.18
C LEU A 36 15.15 -9.87 18.89
N LEU A 37 16.07 -10.80 18.60
CA LEU A 37 16.85 -10.76 17.35
C LEU A 37 15.95 -10.87 16.12
N ILE A 38 15.00 -11.81 16.13
CA ILE A 38 14.04 -11.97 15.03
C ILE A 38 13.15 -10.73 14.90
N ALA A 39 12.73 -10.12 16.01
CA ALA A 39 11.91 -8.89 15.97
C ALA A 39 12.67 -7.72 15.32
N VAL A 40 13.95 -7.51 15.69
CA VAL A 40 14.78 -6.43 15.14
C VAL A 40 15.01 -6.61 13.63
N ILE A 41 15.24 -7.84 13.17
CA ILE A 41 15.50 -8.13 11.76
C ILE A 41 14.20 -8.21 10.94
N GLY A 42 13.11 -8.69 11.55
CA GLY A 42 11.84 -8.93 10.88
C GLY A 42 11.05 -7.67 10.57
N ILE A 43 11.04 -6.67 11.46
CA ILE A 43 10.22 -5.45 11.30
C ILE A 43 10.62 -4.62 10.05
N PRO A 44 11.91 -4.38 9.73
CA PRO A 44 12.28 -3.56 8.58
C PRO A 44 11.91 -4.17 7.21
N ALA A 45 11.92 -5.50 7.08
CA ALA A 45 11.55 -6.19 5.83
C ALA A 45 10.06 -6.05 5.47
N ILE A 46 9.22 -5.64 6.42
CA ILE A 46 7.78 -5.45 6.21
C ILE A 46 7.49 -4.21 5.37
N GLY A 47 8.35 -3.18 5.39
CA GLY A 47 8.11 -1.93 4.68
C GLY A 47 7.93 -2.12 3.17
N GLY A 48 8.89 -2.78 2.52
CA GLY A 48 8.81 -3.09 1.08
C GLY A 48 7.64 -4.02 0.74
N TYR A 49 7.41 -5.05 1.56
CA TYR A 49 6.32 -6.01 1.36
C TYR A 49 4.93 -5.40 1.54
N VAL A 50 4.76 -4.47 2.48
CA VAL A 50 3.49 -3.76 2.67
C VAL A 50 3.26 -2.75 1.55
N MET A 51 4.30 -2.07 1.07
CA MET A 51 4.16 -1.15 -0.07
C MET A 51 3.76 -1.91 -1.33
N GLU A 52 4.40 -3.03 -1.64
CA GLU A 52 4.05 -3.85 -2.80
C GLU A 52 2.61 -4.39 -2.74
N ASN A 53 2.13 -4.75 -1.54
CA ASN A 53 0.73 -5.14 -1.34
C ASN A 53 -0.28 -3.99 -1.44
N LYS A 54 0.14 -2.74 -1.21
CA LYS A 54 -0.69 -1.54 -1.39
C LYS A 54 -0.80 -1.14 -2.86
N VAL A 55 0.24 -1.38 -3.67
CA VAL A 55 0.28 -0.94 -5.07
C VAL A 55 -0.96 -1.38 -5.87
N PRO A 56 -1.40 -2.65 -5.87
CA PRO A 56 -2.59 -3.05 -6.61
C PRO A 56 -3.84 -2.30 -6.17
N LYS A 57 -4.04 -2.09 -4.86
CA LYS A 57 -5.22 -1.41 -4.33
C LYS A 57 -5.24 0.06 -4.73
N VAL A 58 -4.11 0.76 -4.56
CA VAL A 58 -3.95 2.16 -4.96
C VAL A 58 -4.16 2.31 -6.46
N GLY A 59 -3.49 1.48 -7.27
CA GLY A 59 -3.65 1.52 -8.72
C GLY A 59 -5.07 1.21 -9.19
N GLN A 60 -5.78 0.28 -8.56
CA GLN A 60 -7.19 -0.02 -8.86
C GLN A 60 -8.12 1.16 -8.54
N GLU A 61 -7.90 1.86 -7.42
CA GLU A 61 -8.70 3.02 -7.06
C GLU A 61 -8.45 4.21 -8.00
N LEU A 62 -7.19 4.45 -8.37
CA LEU A 62 -6.85 5.47 -9.35
C LEU A 62 -7.38 5.10 -10.75
N ALA A 63 -7.35 3.83 -11.14
CA ALA A 63 -7.99 3.38 -12.38
C ALA A 63 -9.51 3.59 -12.32
N ARG A 64 -10.16 3.33 -11.18
CA ARG A 64 -11.59 3.61 -10.97
C ARG A 64 -11.90 5.09 -11.11
N PHE A 65 -11.07 5.96 -10.53
CA PHE A 65 -11.18 7.42 -10.72
C PHE A 65 -11.14 7.78 -12.20
N VAL A 66 -10.12 7.30 -12.92
CA VAL A 66 -9.97 7.57 -14.36
C VAL A 66 -11.20 7.11 -15.14
N MET A 67 -11.70 5.91 -14.87
CA MET A 67 -12.89 5.40 -15.54
C MET A 67 -14.15 6.20 -15.19
N HIS A 68 -14.31 6.63 -13.94
CA HIS A 68 -15.42 7.50 -13.53
C HIS A 68 -15.39 8.84 -14.28
N MET A 69 -14.21 9.47 -14.41
CA MET A 69 -14.05 10.70 -15.18
C MET A 69 -14.32 10.50 -16.68
N ARG A 70 -13.88 9.39 -17.27
CA ARG A 70 -14.20 9.03 -18.67
C ARG A 70 -15.69 8.87 -18.93
N VAL A 71 -16.42 8.25 -18.01
CA VAL A 71 -17.87 8.11 -18.14
C VAL A 71 -18.57 9.47 -18.01
N ASN A 72 -18.12 10.31 -17.07
CA ASN A 72 -18.73 11.62 -16.82
C ASN A 72 -18.39 12.68 -17.88
N ALA A 73 -17.29 12.51 -18.61
CA ALA A 73 -16.90 13.39 -19.71
C ALA A 73 -17.96 13.49 -20.82
N GLY A 74 -18.84 12.48 -20.96
CA GLY A 74 -19.83 12.41 -22.03
C GLY A 74 -19.18 12.30 -23.42
N THR A 75 -20.00 12.30 -24.47
CA THR A 75 -19.53 12.17 -25.87
C THR A 75 -19.66 13.48 -26.68
N SER A 76 -20.07 14.58 -26.06
CA SER A 76 -20.71 15.69 -26.77
C SER A 76 -20.21 17.10 -26.44
N GLY A 77 -19.05 17.27 -25.79
CA GLY A 77 -18.51 18.59 -25.44
C GLY A 77 -17.06 18.76 -25.87
N ASP A 78 -16.70 19.98 -26.29
CA ASP A 78 -15.31 20.40 -26.41
C ASP A 78 -14.69 20.46 -25.00
N ALA A 79 -13.50 19.87 -24.83
CA ALA A 79 -12.71 19.92 -23.60
C ALA A 79 -13.38 19.38 -22.29
N PRO A 80 -13.77 18.09 -22.23
CA PRO A 80 -14.51 17.52 -21.08
C PRO A 80 -13.76 17.55 -19.74
N TYR A 81 -12.45 17.75 -19.75
CA TYR A 81 -11.60 17.78 -18.57
C TYR A 81 -11.08 19.17 -18.21
N GLU A 82 -11.56 20.25 -18.85
CA GLU A 82 -11.06 21.62 -18.60
C GLU A 82 -11.07 22.02 -17.12
N GLN A 83 -12.11 21.60 -16.39
CA GLN A 83 -12.33 21.91 -14.96
C GLN A 83 -11.90 20.78 -14.02
N ILE A 84 -11.25 19.73 -14.52
CA ILE A 84 -10.81 18.62 -13.66
C ILE A 84 -9.67 19.09 -12.74
N GLY A 85 -9.64 18.59 -11.52
CA GLY A 85 -8.54 18.83 -10.60
C GLY A 85 -8.48 17.81 -9.48
N THR A 86 -7.46 17.95 -8.62
CA THR A 86 -7.29 17.10 -7.44
C THR A 86 -8.51 17.13 -6.52
N ALA A 87 -9.30 18.21 -6.51
CA ALA A 87 -10.54 18.30 -5.75
C ALA A 87 -11.59 17.25 -6.19
N ASN A 88 -11.66 16.91 -7.48
CA ASN A 88 -12.54 15.83 -7.97
C ASN A 88 -12.11 14.48 -7.41
N LEU A 89 -10.80 14.23 -7.35
CA LEU A 89 -10.26 13.02 -6.72
C LEU A 89 -10.56 13.02 -5.22
N ALA A 90 -10.27 14.12 -4.51
CA ALA A 90 -10.52 14.28 -3.08
C ALA A 90 -11.97 13.98 -2.70
N ALA A 91 -12.94 14.49 -3.49
CA ALA A 91 -14.35 14.21 -3.30
C ALA A 91 -14.69 12.72 -3.45
N MET A 92 -14.04 12.01 -4.39
CA MET A 92 -14.26 10.58 -4.60
C MET A 92 -13.62 9.72 -3.49
N VAL A 93 -12.51 10.17 -2.91
CA VAL A 93 -11.72 9.39 -1.94
C VAL A 93 -12.01 9.73 -0.48
N ALA A 94 -12.99 10.59 -0.20
CA ALA A 94 -13.33 11.02 1.15
C ALA A 94 -13.58 9.84 2.11
N ASP A 95 -14.22 8.77 1.61
CA ASP A 95 -14.49 7.53 2.35
C ASP A 95 -13.54 6.37 1.97
N SER A 96 -12.43 6.67 1.29
CA SER A 96 -11.46 5.64 0.88
C SER A 96 -10.69 5.08 2.09
N THR A 97 -10.38 3.79 2.02
CA THR A 97 -9.48 3.11 2.99
C THR A 97 -8.09 2.87 2.40
N VAL A 98 -7.85 3.33 1.17
CA VAL A 98 -6.65 3.04 0.39
C VAL A 98 -5.88 4.33 0.11
N LEU A 99 -6.56 5.38 -0.35
CA LEU A 99 -6.04 6.74 -0.43
C LEU A 99 -6.41 7.51 0.84
N THR A 100 -5.58 8.48 1.25
CA THR A 100 -5.83 9.30 2.44
C THR A 100 -5.99 10.75 2.04
N LEU A 101 -7.12 11.37 2.39
CA LEU A 101 -7.30 12.82 2.28
C LEU A 101 -6.67 13.50 3.50
N ALA A 102 -5.61 14.28 3.28
CA ALA A 102 -4.97 15.05 4.32
C ALA A 102 -5.75 16.33 4.63
N ALA A 103 -5.49 16.91 5.81
CA ALA A 103 -6.19 18.11 6.29
C ALA A 103 -5.97 19.36 5.41
N ASP A 104 -4.86 19.40 4.65
CA ASP A 104 -4.54 20.45 3.69
C ASP A 104 -5.22 20.26 2.32
N GLY A 105 -6.03 19.21 2.16
CA GLY A 105 -6.71 18.86 0.92
C GLY A 105 -5.89 18.01 -0.05
N SER A 106 -4.65 17.65 0.29
CA SER A 106 -3.85 16.75 -0.54
C SER A 106 -4.34 15.30 -0.43
N VAL A 107 -4.21 14.54 -1.52
CA VAL A 107 -4.56 13.11 -1.56
C VAL A 107 -3.26 12.31 -1.50
N LEU A 108 -3.05 11.55 -0.43
CA LEU A 108 -1.87 10.72 -0.22
C LEU A 108 -2.10 9.31 -0.76
N HIS A 109 -1.14 8.79 -1.52
CA HIS A 109 -1.21 7.44 -2.09
C HIS A 109 -0.49 6.36 -1.26
N GLY A 110 0.36 6.77 -0.31
CA GLY A 110 1.02 5.84 0.61
C GLY A 110 1.91 4.77 -0.06
N LEU A 111 2.49 5.10 -1.22
CA LEU A 111 3.47 4.27 -1.97
C LEU A 111 4.90 4.81 -1.81
N GLY A 112 5.12 5.61 -0.79
CA GLY A 112 6.37 6.29 -0.44
C GLY A 112 6.11 7.27 0.70
N GLY A 113 7.15 7.87 1.28
CA GLY A 113 7.04 8.83 2.37
C GLY A 113 6.38 10.14 1.92
N GLY A 114 5.10 10.32 2.28
CA GLY A 114 4.35 11.55 2.01
C GLY A 114 3.84 11.71 0.58
N GLY A 115 3.93 10.66 -0.25
CA GLY A 115 3.59 10.77 -1.67
C GLY A 115 2.14 11.13 -1.97
N THR A 116 1.96 12.09 -2.88
CA THR A 116 0.68 12.70 -3.24
C THR A 116 0.21 12.32 -4.64
N VAL A 117 -1.10 12.40 -4.83
CA VAL A 117 -1.77 12.31 -6.14
C VAL A 117 -2.23 13.70 -6.54
N GLU A 118 -1.88 14.13 -7.75
CA GLU A 118 -2.34 15.40 -8.32
C GLU A 118 -3.01 15.16 -9.65
N ILE A 119 -4.15 15.82 -9.87
CA ILE A 119 -4.90 15.80 -11.12
C ILE A 119 -4.96 17.22 -11.68
N GLU A 120 -4.66 17.37 -12.97
CA GLU A 120 -4.81 18.65 -13.67
C GLU A 120 -5.22 18.45 -15.13
N PRO A 121 -5.86 19.44 -15.77
CA PRO A 121 -6.21 19.38 -17.18
C PRO A 121 -4.97 19.34 -18.07
N ALA A 122 -5.09 18.68 -19.22
CA ALA A 122 -4.09 18.62 -20.28
C ALA A 122 -4.75 18.85 -21.65
N ASP A 123 -3.95 19.14 -22.68
CA ASP A 123 -4.42 19.29 -24.07
C ASP A 123 -5.67 20.18 -24.20
N ALA A 124 -5.62 21.36 -23.56
CA ALA A 124 -6.75 22.30 -23.49
C ALA A 124 -8.06 21.68 -22.95
N GLY A 125 -7.96 20.73 -22.03
CA GLY A 125 -9.09 20.02 -21.42
C GLY A 125 -9.58 18.81 -22.22
N ALA A 126 -8.95 18.46 -23.35
CA ALA A 126 -9.23 17.22 -24.06
C ALA A 126 -8.66 15.98 -23.33
N ALA A 127 -7.69 16.19 -22.44
CA ALA A 127 -7.06 15.16 -21.63
C ALA A 127 -6.84 15.66 -20.20
N PHE A 128 -6.31 14.81 -19.33
CA PHE A 128 -5.83 15.19 -18.01
C PHE A 128 -4.58 14.41 -17.62
N LEU A 129 -3.81 14.98 -16.71
CA LEU A 129 -2.63 14.34 -16.11
C LEU A 129 -2.99 13.83 -14.72
N LEU A 130 -2.64 12.57 -14.47
CA LEU A 130 -2.58 12.02 -13.13
C LEU A 130 -1.11 11.92 -12.74
N ARG A 131 -0.71 12.67 -11.71
CA ARG A 131 0.66 12.64 -11.17
C ARG A 131 0.72 11.90 -9.86
N LEU A 132 1.74 11.07 -9.71
CA LEU A 132 2.11 10.47 -8.42
C LEU A 132 3.48 11.02 -8.03
N LYS A 133 3.60 11.66 -6.87
CA LYS A 133 4.87 12.21 -6.38
C LYS A 133 5.44 11.35 -5.26
N GLN A 134 6.77 11.33 -5.15
CA GLN A 134 7.48 10.60 -4.08
C GLN A 134 7.11 9.11 -4.03
N VAL A 135 7.03 8.47 -5.19
CA VAL A 135 6.82 7.03 -5.30
C VAL A 135 8.12 6.31 -4.95
N ASN A 136 8.04 5.35 -4.04
CA ASN A 136 9.15 4.50 -3.68
C ASN A 136 9.57 3.63 -4.87
N HIS A 137 10.87 3.46 -5.08
CA HIS A 137 11.40 2.57 -6.11
C HIS A 137 10.81 1.14 -6.12
N VAL A 138 10.45 0.57 -4.97
CA VAL A 138 9.82 -0.78 -4.89
C VAL A 138 8.44 -0.79 -5.53
N ALA A 139 7.69 0.32 -5.46
CA ALA A 139 6.36 0.43 -6.04
C ALA A 139 6.35 0.75 -7.54
N CYS A 140 7.48 1.22 -8.07
CA CYS A 140 7.59 1.85 -9.39
C CYS A 140 7.14 0.96 -10.57
N PRO A 141 7.66 -0.27 -10.76
CA PRO A 141 7.25 -1.10 -11.89
C PRO A 141 5.78 -1.52 -11.79
N SER A 142 5.33 -1.83 -10.56
CA SER A 142 4.00 -2.37 -10.31
C SER A 142 2.92 -1.31 -10.49
N ILE A 143 3.10 -0.07 -10.01
CA ILE A 143 2.09 0.98 -10.15
C ILE A 143 1.92 1.40 -11.62
N ALA A 144 3.03 1.51 -12.36
CA ALA A 144 3.01 1.78 -13.78
C ALA A 144 2.27 0.67 -14.55
N SER A 145 2.52 -0.59 -14.20
CA SER A 145 1.87 -1.75 -14.83
C SER A 145 0.35 -1.78 -14.61
N VAL A 146 -0.14 -1.35 -13.45
CA VAL A 146 -1.58 -1.27 -13.17
C VAL A 146 -2.23 -0.15 -13.98
N LEU A 147 -1.63 1.05 -13.97
CA LEU A 147 -2.20 2.24 -14.61
C LEU A 147 -1.96 2.32 -16.11
N GLN A 148 -1.06 1.52 -16.67
CA GLN A 148 -0.77 1.57 -18.10
C GLN A 148 -2.02 1.35 -18.97
N ARG A 149 -3.00 0.56 -18.52
CA ARG A 149 -4.20 0.31 -19.32
C ARG A 149 -5.10 1.54 -19.46
N VAL A 150 -5.06 2.44 -18.49
CA VAL A 150 -5.90 3.65 -18.49
C VAL A 150 -5.17 4.88 -19.01
N ALA A 151 -3.84 4.85 -19.06
CA ALA A 151 -3.00 5.94 -19.56
C ALA A 151 -2.53 5.70 -21.01
N GLY A 152 -2.62 6.71 -21.86
CA GLY A 152 -2.09 6.70 -23.23
C GLY A 152 -0.58 6.92 -23.28
N ARG A 153 -0.05 7.73 -22.35
CA ARG A 153 1.38 8.02 -22.20
C ARG A 153 1.77 8.00 -20.73
N ILE A 154 2.97 7.50 -20.44
CA ILE A 154 3.53 7.41 -19.08
C ILE A 154 4.96 7.94 -19.12
N THR A 155 5.26 8.90 -18.28
CA THR A 155 6.62 9.38 -18.04
C THR A 155 6.99 9.22 -16.57
N ILE A 156 8.26 8.94 -16.33
CA ILE A 156 8.86 8.82 -15.00
C ILE A 156 9.94 9.88 -14.88
N GLU A 157 9.88 10.69 -13.83
CA GLU A 157 10.95 11.61 -13.45
C GLU A 157 11.67 11.04 -12.22
N ALA A 158 12.98 10.87 -12.37
CA ALA A 158 13.87 10.41 -11.31
C ALA A 158 15.26 11.03 -11.52
N GLY A 159 15.92 11.45 -10.44
CA GLY A 159 17.27 12.02 -10.50
C GLY A 159 17.39 13.29 -11.39
N GLY A 160 16.29 14.02 -11.59
CA GLY A 160 16.21 15.18 -12.48
C GLY A 160 16.11 14.86 -13.98
N ALA A 161 15.95 13.58 -14.35
CA ALA A 161 15.74 13.15 -15.71
C ALA A 161 14.31 12.63 -15.91
N VAL A 162 13.66 13.06 -16.99
CA VAL A 162 12.35 12.56 -17.41
C VAL A 162 12.53 11.49 -18.48
N ARG A 163 11.92 10.32 -18.28
CA ARG A 163 11.97 9.18 -19.19
C ARG A 163 10.56 8.76 -19.57
N THR A 164 10.30 8.63 -20.87
CA THR A 164 9.04 8.08 -21.38
C THR A 164 9.11 6.56 -21.39
N VAL A 165 8.16 5.92 -20.73
CA VAL A 165 8.08 4.44 -20.61
C VAL A 165 6.87 3.86 -21.34
N LYS A 166 5.98 4.73 -21.83
CA LYS A 166 4.88 4.39 -22.73
C LYS A 166 4.44 5.64 -23.49
N ASP A 167 4.20 5.54 -24.79
CA ASP A 167 3.49 6.52 -25.61
C ASP A 167 2.96 5.84 -26.89
N ALA A 168 2.57 6.62 -27.92
CA ALA A 168 2.07 6.09 -29.19
C ALA A 168 3.12 5.29 -29.99
N SER A 169 4.40 5.53 -29.76
CA SER A 169 5.54 4.86 -30.43
C SER A 169 6.22 3.80 -29.54
N THR A 170 5.95 3.85 -28.23
CA THR A 170 6.62 3.02 -27.22
C THR A 170 5.59 2.21 -26.45
N THR A 171 5.60 0.89 -26.67
CA THR A 171 4.81 -0.05 -25.85
C THR A 171 5.36 -0.12 -24.45
N TYR A 172 4.46 -0.15 -23.45
CA TYR A 172 4.84 -0.29 -22.06
C TYR A 172 5.64 -1.58 -21.79
N ASN A 173 6.75 -1.44 -21.05
CA ASN A 173 7.54 -2.55 -20.54
C ASN A 173 7.94 -2.27 -19.07
N ALA A 174 7.68 -3.24 -18.18
CA ALA A 174 7.99 -3.12 -16.77
C ALA A 174 9.50 -2.96 -16.49
N LEU A 175 10.39 -3.60 -17.27
CA LEU A 175 11.84 -3.46 -17.12
C LEU A 175 12.31 -2.04 -17.48
N SER A 176 11.67 -1.42 -18.48
CA SER A 176 11.95 -0.03 -18.84
C SER A 176 11.47 0.93 -17.75
N ALA A 177 10.35 0.64 -17.10
CA ALA A 177 9.89 1.41 -15.94
C ALA A 177 10.81 1.26 -14.74
N GLU A 178 11.26 0.04 -14.44
CA GLU A 178 12.22 -0.24 -13.36
C GLU A 178 13.53 0.52 -13.55
N SER A 179 14.12 0.44 -14.74
CA SER A 179 15.38 1.14 -15.05
C SER A 179 15.26 2.66 -15.11
N ALA A 180 14.02 3.18 -15.23
CA ALA A 180 13.75 4.62 -15.21
C ALA A 180 13.60 5.19 -13.80
N CYS A 181 13.50 4.35 -12.77
CA CYS A 181 13.33 4.76 -11.38
C CYS A 181 14.65 4.76 -10.59
N ASP A 182 14.78 5.72 -9.68
CA ASP A 182 15.88 5.83 -8.73
C ASP A 182 15.46 5.35 -7.35
N LYS A 183 16.44 4.89 -6.56
CA LYS A 183 16.21 4.35 -5.22
C LYS A 183 15.64 5.40 -4.26
N GLY A 184 14.62 4.99 -3.48
CA GLY A 184 13.98 5.83 -2.46
C GLY A 184 12.63 6.41 -2.90
N ASP A 185 12.11 7.36 -2.12
CA ASP A 185 10.80 8.00 -2.30
C ASP A 185 10.90 9.27 -3.15
N ILE A 186 11.53 9.16 -4.32
CA ILE A 186 11.89 10.32 -5.14
C ILE A 186 11.31 10.27 -6.55
N ASN A 187 10.71 9.15 -6.94
CA ASN A 187 10.20 8.97 -8.28
C ASN A 187 8.87 9.71 -8.45
N GLN A 188 8.71 10.38 -9.58
CA GLN A 188 7.45 11.01 -9.95
C GLN A 188 6.92 10.40 -11.24
N PHE A 189 5.64 10.06 -11.25
CA PHE A 189 4.98 9.55 -12.44
C PHE A 189 4.03 10.61 -12.98
N VAL A 190 3.96 10.71 -14.30
CA VAL A 190 2.91 11.44 -14.99
C VAL A 190 2.22 10.48 -15.95
N PHE A 191 0.95 10.21 -15.68
CA PHE A 191 0.07 9.42 -16.53
C PHE A 191 -0.82 10.37 -17.32
N HIS A 192 -0.68 10.35 -18.64
CA HIS A 192 -1.54 11.12 -19.54
C HIS A 192 -2.79 10.31 -19.89
N VAL A 193 -3.97 10.86 -19.59
CA VAL A 193 -5.25 10.21 -19.84
C VAL A 193 -6.05 11.06 -20.81
N SER A 194 -6.40 10.46 -21.94
CA SER A 194 -7.34 10.98 -22.93
C SER A 194 -8.50 10.01 -23.12
#